data_AF-A0A0B6YCM1-F1
#
_entry.id   AF-A0A0B6YCM1-F1
#
_cell.length_a   1.000
_cell.length_b   1.000
_cell.length_c   1.000
_cell.angle_alpha   90.00
_cell.angle_beta   90.00
_cell.angle_gamma   90.00
#
_symmetry.space_group_name_H-M   'P 1'
#
loop_
_entity.id
_entity.type
_entity.pdbx_description
1 polymer ?
#
loop_
_entity_poly.entity_id
_entity_poly.type
_entity_poly.pdbx_seq_one_letter_code
_entity_poly.pdbx_strand_id
1 'polypeptide(L)' 'ENILRFIASERKEESLVTEFWLITEFHENGSLSDYLKGNSITWAQLCHIGESMTCGITYLHDEIPAINGSL' A
#
# COMPACT_ATOMS: atom_id res chain seq x y z
N GLU A 1 3.80 -1.21 -10.46
CA GLU A 1 3.43 0.07 -9.80
C GLU A 1 2.02 -0.04 -9.21
N ASN A 2 1.80 -0.97 -8.28
CA ASN A 2 0.46 -1.29 -7.72
C ASN A 2 0.54 -1.68 -6.22
N ILE A 3 1.66 -1.37 -5.58
CA ILE A 3 1.91 -1.61 -4.16
C ILE A 3 2.18 -0.26 -3.53
N LEU A 4 1.52 0.02 -2.41
CA LEU A 4 1.73 1.26 -1.66
C LEU A 4 3.22 1.42 -1.37
N ARG A 5 3.80 2.50 -1.85
CA ARG A 5 5.24 2.71 -1.75
C ARG A 5 5.67 2.92 -0.31
N PHE A 6 6.53 2.04 0.18
CA PHE A 6 7.30 2.24 1.40
C PHE A 6 8.31 3.39 1.21
N ILE A 7 8.41 4.27 2.21
CA ILE A 7 9.37 5.37 2.21
C ILE A 7 10.44 5.12 3.29
N ALA A 8 10.00 4.90 4.54
CA ALA A 8 10.89 4.69 5.66
C ALA A 8 10.16 4.02 6.84
N SER A 9 10.93 3.52 7.79
CA SER A 9 10.44 3.09 9.11
C SER A 9 11.36 3.65 10.19
N GLU A 10 10.78 4.12 11.28
CA GLU A 10 11.52 4.73 12.39
C GLU A 10 11.08 4.13 13.71
N ARG A 11 12.04 3.81 14.58
CA ARG A 11 11.78 3.50 15.98
C ARG A 11 12.04 4.77 16.79
N LYS A 12 11.01 5.30 17.43
CA LYS A 12 11.13 6.44 18.34
C LYS A 12 11.10 5.96 19.78
N GLU A 13 12.11 6.34 20.53
CA GLU A 13 12.18 6.11 21.98
C GLU A 13 11.96 7.45 22.69
N GLU A 14 10.74 7.67 23.21
CA GLU A 14 10.44 8.83 24.06
C GLU A 14 10.15 8.37 25.49
N SER A 15 11.10 8.64 26.38
CA SER A 15 11.06 8.44 27.84
C SER A 15 10.64 7.04 28.34
N LEU A 16 9.38 6.64 28.20
CA LEU A 16 8.78 5.40 28.69
C LEU A 16 7.99 4.63 27.62
N VAL A 17 7.83 5.20 26.42
CA VAL A 17 7.09 4.58 25.31
C VAL A 17 8.00 4.44 24.11
N THR A 18 8.01 3.24 23.54
CA THR A 18 8.61 3.00 22.23
C THR A 18 7.50 3.04 21.18
N GLU A 19 7.66 3.87 20.17
CA GLU A 19 6.79 3.93 19.01
C GLU A 19 7.50 3.39 17.76
N PHE A 20 6.73 2.78 16.87
CA PHE A 20 7.21 2.28 15.59
C PHE A 20 6.42 2.98 14.48
N TRP A 21 7.10 3.84 13.74
CA TRP A 21 6.52 4.62 12.66
C TRP A 21 6.81 3.93 11.33
N LEU A 22 5.79 3.83 10.49
CA LEU A 22 5.90 3.36 9.12
C LEU A 22 5.47 4.50 8.19
N ILE A 23 6.42 5.03 7.42
CA ILE A 23 6.18 6.11 6.47
C ILE A 23 5.98 5.51 5.09
N THR A 24 4.83 5.82 4.49
CA THR A 24 4.43 5.40 3.14
C THR A 24 4.02 6.61 2.32
N GLU A 25 3.88 6.43 1.01
CA GLU A 25 3.32 7.47 0.17
C GLU A 25 1.88 7.85 0.54
N PHE A 26 1.55 9.12 0.35
CA PHE A 26 0.20 9.63 0.59
C PHE A 26 -0.60 9.63 -0.71
N HIS A 27 -1.85 9.17 -0.64
CA HIS A 27 -2.81 9.19 -1.74
C HIS A 27 -3.99 10.10 -1.38
N GLU A 28 -4.13 11.22 -2.09
CA GLU A 28 -5.15 12.26 -1.82
C GLU A 28 -6.60 11.73 -1.87
N ASN A 29 -6.85 10.71 -2.71
CA ASN A 29 -8.16 10.09 -2.86
C ASN A 29 -8.51 9.08 -1.76
N GLY A 30 -7.59 8.80 -0.83
CA GLY A 30 -7.78 7.85 0.26
C GLY A 30 -7.96 6.41 -0.21
N SER A 31 -8.68 5.62 0.60
CA SER A 31 -8.98 4.22 0.25
C SER A 31 -10.04 4.14 -0.87
N LEU A 32 -10.02 3.07 -1.66
CA LEU A 32 -11.06 2.83 -2.67
C LEU A 32 -12.46 2.78 -2.04
N SER A 33 -12.60 2.23 -0.83
CA SER A 33 -13.86 2.18 -0.09
C SER A 33 -14.39 3.58 0.22
N ASP A 34 -13.52 4.49 0.68
CA ASP A 34 -13.92 5.87 0.97
C ASP A 34 -14.22 6.66 -0.30
N TYR A 35 -13.39 6.47 -1.34
CA TYR A 35 -13.60 7.11 -2.63
C TYR A 35 -14.97 6.77 -3.23
N LEU A 36 -15.38 5.49 -3.19
CA LEU A 36 -16.64 5.03 -3.77
C LEU A 36 -17.90 5.43 -2.97
N LYS A 37 -17.76 5.91 -1.73
CA LYS A 37 -18.91 6.46 -0.98
C LYS A 37 -19.41 7.78 -1.58
N GLY A 38 -18.51 8.58 -2.17
CA GLY A 38 -18.80 9.91 -2.70
C GLY A 38 -18.81 10.00 -4.23
N ASN A 39 -18.34 8.97 -4.93
CA ASN A 39 -18.10 9.03 -6.37
C ASN A 39 -18.70 7.82 -7.08
N SER A 40 -19.46 8.08 -8.14
CA SER A 40 -19.73 7.05 -9.16
C SER A 40 -18.53 6.94 -10.10
N ILE A 41 -18.32 5.75 -10.65
CA ILE A 41 -17.23 5.48 -11.59
C ILE A 41 -17.79 4.90 -12.89
N THR A 42 -17.11 5.22 -13.99
CA THR A 42 -17.40 4.66 -15.31
C THR A 42 -16.95 3.19 -15.40
N TRP A 43 -17.47 2.46 -16.39
CA TRP A 43 -17.01 1.10 -16.68
C TRP A 43 -15.49 1.03 -16.93
N ALA A 44 -14.93 1.99 -17.67
CA ALA A 44 -13.50 2.06 -17.94
C ALA A 44 -12.67 2.22 -16.66
N GLN A 45 -13.10 3.09 -15.73
CA GLN A 45 -12.44 3.26 -14.44
C GLN A 45 -12.53 1.99 -13.59
N LEU A 46 -13.69 1.32 -13.58
CA LEU A 46 -13.86 0.05 -12.87
C LEU A 46 -12.89 -1.01 -13.40
N CYS A 47 -12.79 -1.17 -14.73
CA CYS A 47 -11.85 -2.10 -15.34
C CYS A 47 -10.39 -1.78 -14.95
N HIS A 48 -10.00 -0.51 -15.00
CA HIS A 48 -8.65 -0.09 -14.65
C HIS A 48 -8.31 -0.33 -13.17
N ILE A 49 -9.24 -0.05 -12.26
CA ILE A 49 -9.08 -0.35 -10.82
C ILE A 49 -8.95 -1.86 -10.58
N GLY A 50 -9.75 -2.67 -11.28
CA GLY A 50 -9.68 -4.12 -11.18
C GLY A 50 -8.33 -4.66 -11.68
N GLU A 51 -7.88 -4.19 -12.85
CA GLU A 51 -6.59 -4.55 -13.43
C GLU A 51 -5.43 -4.20 -12.49
N SER A 52 -5.35 -2.95 -12.01
CA SER A 52 -4.25 -2.50 -11.15
C SER A 52 -4.21 -3.26 -9.82
N MET A 53 -5.37 -3.50 -9.21
CA MET A 53 -5.49 -4.31 -7.99
C MET A 53 -5.04 -5.75 -8.21
N THR A 54 -5.47 -6.40 -9.29
CA THR A 54 -5.03 -7.77 -9.61
C THR A 54 -3.54 -7.81 -9.87
N CYS A 55 -2.94 -6.84 -10.58
CA CYS A 55 -1.49 -6.77 -10.75
C CYS A 55 -0.74 -6.66 -9.43
N GLY A 56 -1.24 -5.87 -8.47
CA GLY A 56 -0.68 -5.78 -7.12
C GLY A 56 -0.74 -7.11 -6.37
N ILE A 57 -1.89 -7.79 -6.39
CA ILE A 57 -2.08 -9.10 -5.76
C ILE A 57 -1.18 -10.16 -6.42
N THR A 58 -1.12 -10.20 -7.75
CA THR A 58 -0.25 -11.11 -8.49
C THR A 58 1.21 -10.90 -8.12
N TYR A 59 1.67 -9.66 -8.00
CA TYR A 59 3.03 -9.36 -7.54
C TYR A 59 3.30 -9.90 -6.12
N LEU A 60 2.32 -9.81 -5.21
CA LEU A 60 2.47 -10.34 -3.84
C LEU A 60 2.38 -11.87 -3.76
N HIS A 61 1.65 -12.50 -4.68
CA HIS A 61 1.50 -13.95 -4.78
C HIS A 61 2.68 -14.61 -5.49
N ASP A 62 3.41 -13.87 -6.33
CA ASP A 62 4.66 -14.36 -6.89
C ASP A 62 5.66 -14.56 -5.76
N GLU A 63 6.33 -15.71 -5.74
CA GLU A 63 7.29 -16.01 -4.66
C GLU A 63 8.39 -14.95 -4.69
N ILE A 64 8.45 -14.10 -3.66
CA ILE A 64 9.64 -13.32 -3.39
C ILE A 64 10.70 -14.37 -3.01
N PRO A 65 11.77 -14.59 -3.80
CA PRO A 65 12.89 -15.40 -3.32
C PRO A 65 13.31 -14.75 -2.03
N ALA A 66 13.31 -15.50 -0.92
CA ALA A 66 13.64 -14.97 0.39
C ALA A 66 14.84 -14.04 0.24
N ILE A 67 14.62 -12.74 0.41
CA ILE A 67 15.71 -11.79 0.52
C ILE A 67 16.39 -12.28 1.78
N ASN A 68 17.55 -12.92 1.62
CA ASN A 68 18.28 -13.55 2.70
C ASN A 68 18.28 -12.60 3.89
N GLY A 69 17.46 -12.91 4.89
CA GLY A 69 17.41 -12.22 6.18
C GLY A 69 18.65 -12.61 6.95
N SER A 70 19.82 -12.20 6.44
CA SER A 70 21.13 -12.50 6.98
C SER A 70 21.86 -11.18 7.22
N LEU A 71 21.73 -10.75 8.48
CA LEU A 71 22.48 -9.74 9.24
C LEU A 71 21.96 -8.30 9.16
#